data_AF-M4YM12-F1
#
_entry.id   AF-M4YM12-F1
#
_cell.length_a   1.000
_cell.length_b   1.000
_cell.length_c   1.000
_cell.angle_alpha   90.00
_cell.angle_beta   90.00
_cell.angle_gamma   90.00
#
_symmetry.space_group_name_H-M   'P 1'
#
loop_
_entity.id
_entity.type
_entity.pdbx_description
1 polymer ?
#
loop_
_entity_poly.entity_id
_entity_poly.type
_entity_poly.pdbx_seq_one_letter_code
_entity_poly.pdbx_strand_id
1 'polypeptide(L)' 'MQIRVTGTESECAEFADIIRTNVPHSYIRSISKFYPNRSKGGSFSTEGRIYIDFRDCPGKYLLPGGGF' A
#
# COMPACT_ATOMS: atom_id res chain seq x y z
N MET A 1 -3.49 -11.94 -1.73
CA MET A 1 -2.34 -11.38 -2.48
C MET A 1 -1.86 -10.16 -1.74
N GLN A 2 -0.58 -10.07 -1.37
CA GLN A 2 -0.04 -8.89 -0.69
C GLN A 2 0.80 -8.04 -1.64
N ILE A 3 0.59 -6.72 -1.61
CA ILE A 3 1.44 -5.74 -2.27
C ILE A 3 2.15 -4.86 -1.25
N ARG A 4 3.34 -4.39 -1.60
CA ARG A 4 4.14 -3.45 -0.83
C ARG A 4 4.22 -2.13 -1.59
N VAL A 5 3.77 -1.06 -0.96
CA VAL A 5 3.88 0.31 -1.48
C VAL A 5 4.94 1.03 -0.68
N THR A 6 5.84 1.73 -1.35
CA THR A 6 6.93 2.50 -0.74
C THR A 6 6.83 3.95 -1.18
N GLY A 7 7.06 4.86 -0.25
CA GLY A 7 6.98 6.29 -0.49
C GLY A 7 6.92 7.04 0.84
N THR A 8 6.63 8.33 0.78
CA THR A 8 6.31 9.14 1.95
C THR A 8 5.01 8.69 2.62
N GLU A 9 4.78 9.14 3.85
CA GLU A 9 3.51 8.88 4.56
C GLU A 9 2.31 9.35 3.75
N SER A 10 2.39 10.56 3.16
CA SER A 10 1.34 11.14 2.32
C SER A 10 1.08 10.32 1.06
N GLU A 11 2.12 9.90 0.34
CA GLU A 11 1.98 9.07 -0.87
C GLU A 11 1.38 7.70 -0.55
N CYS A 12 1.79 7.09 0.57
CA CYS A 12 1.22 5.83 1.01
C CYS A 12 -0.26 5.98 1.41
N ALA A 13 -0.63 7.09 2.06
CA ALA A 13 -2.00 7.37 2.42
C ALA A 13 -2.88 7.59 1.18
N GLU A 14 -2.41 8.40 0.23
CA GLU A 14 -3.09 8.64 -1.04
C GLU A 14 -3.31 7.33 -1.82
N PHE A 15 -2.27 6.49 -1.92
CA PHE A 15 -2.41 5.19 -2.58
C PHE A 15 -3.42 4.28 -1.86
N ALA A 16 -3.40 4.25 -0.53
CA ALA A 16 -4.37 3.49 0.25
C ALA A 16 -5.82 3.96 -0.01
N ASP A 17 -6.03 5.26 -0.16
CA ASP A 17 -7.36 5.82 -0.46
C ASP A 17 -7.81 5.54 -1.89
N ILE A 18 -6.89 5.56 -2.85
CA ILE A 18 -7.16 5.11 -4.22
C ILE A 18 -7.60 3.65 -4.22
N ILE A 19 -6.93 2.77 -3.46
CA ILE A 19 -7.32 1.36 -3.34
C ILE A 19 -8.69 1.21 -2.69
N ARG A 20 -8.98 1.93 -1.60
CA ARG A 20 -10.31 1.89 -0.96
C ARG A 20 -11.43 2.35 -1.91
N THR A 21 -11.13 3.31 -2.79
CA THR A 21 -12.10 3.85 -3.73
C THR A 21 -12.33 2.92 -4.92
N ASN A 22 -11.27 2.33 -5.47
CA ASN A 22 -11.33 1.58 -6.73
C ASN A 22 -11.51 0.07 -6.54
N VAL A 23 -11.12 -0.47 -5.38
CA VAL A 23 -11.20 -1.90 -5.09
C VAL A 23 -12.38 -2.16 -4.16
N PRO A 24 -13.33 -3.03 -4.54
CA PRO A 24 -14.44 -3.39 -3.65
C PRO A 24 -13.92 -3.89 -2.30
N HIS A 25 -14.53 -3.41 -1.21
CA HIS A 25 -14.10 -3.74 0.15
C HIS A 25 -14.07 -5.26 0.44
N SER A 26 -14.88 -6.06 -0.25
CA SER A 26 -14.86 -7.52 -0.15
C SER A 26 -13.52 -8.15 -0.55
N TYR A 27 -12.76 -7.48 -1.43
CA TYR A 27 -11.46 -7.93 -1.89
C TYR A 27 -10.31 -7.38 -1.05
N ILE A 28 -10.50 -6.30 -0.27
CA ILE A 28 -9.46 -5.77 0.61
C ILE A 28 -9.52 -6.55 1.93
N ARG A 29 -8.48 -7.33 2.22
CA ARG A 29 -8.36 -8.02 3.50
C ARG A 29 -7.86 -7.07 4.58
N SER A 30 -6.83 -6.30 4.27
CA SER A 30 -6.25 -5.33 5.20
C SER A 30 -5.34 -4.34 4.49
N ILE A 31 -5.29 -3.11 5.02
CA ILE A 31 -4.26 -2.12 4.70
C ILE A 31 -3.51 -1.85 6.01
N SER A 32 -2.20 -2.02 6.01
CA SER A 32 -1.38 -1.79 7.20
C SER A 32 -1.25 -0.30 7.52
N LYS A 33 -0.80 0.01 8.74
CA LYS A 33 -0.30 1.34 9.06
C LYS A 33 0.99 1.63 8.29
N PHE A 34 1.36 2.90 8.20
CA PHE A 34 2.64 3.34 7.64
C PHE A 34 3.81 2.91 8.53
N TYR A 35 4.82 2.30 7.91
CA TYR A 35 6.07 1.91 8.56
C TYR A 35 7.20 2.78 8.01
N PRO A 36 7.64 3.81 8.75
CA PRO A 36 8.77 4.63 8.32
C PRO A 36 10.06 3.80 8.27
N ASN A 37 10.88 4.09 7.26
CA ASN A 37 12.21 3.50 7.15
C ASN A 37 13.12 4.03 8.26
N ARG A 38 14.10 3.22 8.66
CA ARG A 38 15.16 3.71 9.56
C ARG A 38 16.19 4.49 8.74
N SER A 39 16.39 5.74 9.08
CA SER A 39 17.50 6.54 8.57
C SER A 39 18.80 6.08 9.23
N LYS A 40 19.95 6.33 8.57
CA LYS A 40 21.30 5.89 9.03
C LYS A 40 21.76 6.45 10.40
N GLY A 41 20.91 7.14 11.15
CA GLY A 41 21.17 7.68 12.49
C GLY A 41 20.20 7.21 13.58
N GLY A 42 19.38 6.18 13.34
CA GLY A 42 18.40 5.68 14.33
C GLY A 42 17.07 6.45 14.36
N SER A 43 16.98 7.59 13.67
CA SER A 43 15.73 8.32 13.42
C SER A 43 14.88 7.66 12.34
N PHE A 44 13.57 7.94 12.35
CA PHE A 44 12.65 7.55 11.29
C PHE A 44 12.77 8.49 10.08
N SER A 45 12.79 7.93 8.87
CA SER A 45 12.72 8.67 7.62
C SER A 45 11.28 9.14 7.35
N THR A 46 11.13 10.20 6.57
CA THR A 46 9.85 10.62 5.99
C THR A 46 9.32 9.61 4.97
N GLU A 47 10.20 8.77 4.43
CA GLU A 47 9.86 7.65 3.57
C GLU A 47 9.70 6.36 4.36
N GLY A 48 8.82 5.50 3.88
CA GLY A 48 8.47 4.25 4.51
C GLY A 48 7.71 3.35 3.55
N ARG A 49 6.77 2.60 4.12
CA ARG A 49 5.98 1.62 3.38
C ARG A 49 4.67 1.28 4.05
N ILE A 50 3.72 0.84 3.24
CA ILE A 50 2.50 0.15 3.67
C ILE A 50 2.40 -1.21 2.97
N TYR A 51 1.64 -2.10 3.58
CA TYR A 51 1.28 -3.40 3.03
C TYR A 51 -0.22 -3.45 2.82
N ILE A 52 -0.64 -3.89 1.65
CA ILE A 52 -2.05 -4.09 1.34
C ILE A 52 -2.25 -5.56 1.01
N ASP A 53 -3.09 -6.24 1.77
CA ASP A 53 -3.45 -7.63 1.53
C ASP A 53 -4.86 -7.68 0.95
N PHE A 54 -5.00 -8.38 -0.17
CA PHE A 54 -6.24 -8.65 -0.85
C PHE A 54 -6.68 -10.09 -0.63
N ARG A 55 -7.97 -10.32 -0.37
CA ARG A 55 -8.60 -11.65 -0.49
C ARG A 55 -8.59 -12.09 -1.95
N ASP A 56 -8.71 -13.40 -2.21
CA ASP A 56 -8.66 -14.00 -3.55
C ASP A 56 -9.37 -13.12 -4.57
N CYS A 57 -8.55 -12.41 -5.34
CA CYS A 57 -9.00 -11.39 -6.27
C CYS A 57 -9.02 -12.08 -7.63
N PRO A 58 -10.20 -12.35 -8.21
CA PRO A 58 -10.28 -12.97 -9.52
C PRO A 58 -9.72 -11.97 -10.54
N GLY A 59 -8.45 -12.17 -10.90
CA GLY A 59 -7.75 -11.61 -12.06
C GLY A 59 -8.00 -10.14 -12.43
N LYS A 60 -6.94 -9.32 -12.32
CA LYS A 60 -6.81 -7.98 -12.92
C LYS A 60 -7.67 -6.87 -12.31
N TYR A 61 -7.37 -6.47 -11.08
CA TYR A 61 -7.49 -5.04 -10.76
C TYR A 61 -6.17 -4.38 -11.15
N LEU A 62 -6.22 -3.50 -12.14
CA LEU A 62 -5.09 -2.68 -12.56
C LEU A 62 -4.71 -1.79 -11.39
N LEU A 63 -3.73 -2.22 -10.59
CA LEU A 63 -3.08 -1.35 -9.64
C LEU A 63 -2.48 -0.18 -10.44
N PRO A 64 -2.69 1.08 -10.03
CA PRO A 64 -2.05 2.20 -10.70
C PRO A 64 -0.53 2.03 -10.55
N GLY A 65 0.15 1.68 -11.64
CA GLY A 65 1.60 1.40 -11.65
C GLY A 65 2.08 0.30 -12.58
N GLY A 66 1.20 -0.49 -13.19
CA GLY A 66 1.59 -1.41 -14.28
C GLY A 66 1.40 -2.89 -13.96
N GLY A 67 1.08 -3.63 -15.03
CA GLY A 67 0.77 -5.04 -15.02
C GLY A 67 1.96 -5.93 -14.62
N PHE A 68 1.61 -7.16 -14.29
CA PHE A 68 2.49 -8.28 -13.97
C PHE A 68 3.72 -8.39 -14.88
#